data_AF-A0A1W9PCQ5-F1
#
_entry.id   AF-A0A1W9PCQ5-F1
#
_cell.length_a   1.000
_cell.length_b   1.000
_cell.length_c   1.000
_cell.angle_alpha   90.00
_cell.angle_beta   90.00
_cell.angle_gamma   90.00
#
_symmetry.space_group_name_H-M   'P 1'
#
loop_
_entity.id
_entity.type
_entity.pdbx_description
1 polymer ?
#
loop_
_entity_poly.entity_id
_entity_poly.type
_entity_poly.pdbx_seq_one_letter_code
_entity_poly.pdbx_strand_id
1 'polypeptide(L)'
;MKSWIILFLFALSCSKTYVKTEIGPEGKIVTLKKATLKFPEGAVEKTTTLKIAESNAKEKHFKEGLTVKKYTFTITPETLGFKKPVLITLHTSSKRANIALGFDGGYLPLAGS
;
A
#
# COMPACT_ATOMS: atom_id res chain seq x y z
N MET A 1 -20.20 -36.36 34.10
CA MET A 1 -19.47 -35.09 33.92
C MET A 1 -19.17 -34.91 32.44
N LYS A 2 -19.83 -33.96 31.77
CA LYS A 2 -19.84 -33.85 30.30
C LYS A 2 -18.78 -32.81 29.89
N SER A 3 -17.62 -33.29 29.43
CA SER A 3 -16.49 -32.44 29.02
C SER A 3 -16.81 -31.76 27.68
N TRP A 4 -16.80 -30.43 27.66
CA TRP A 4 -16.97 -29.63 26.46
C TRP A 4 -15.60 -29.36 25.86
N ILE A 5 -15.32 -29.97 24.71
CA ILE A 5 -14.12 -29.70 23.91
C ILE A 5 -14.35 -28.37 23.18
N ILE A 6 -13.71 -27.30 23.65
CA ILE A 6 -13.71 -25.99 22.99
C ILE A 6 -12.65 -26.02 21.89
N LEU A 7 -13.10 -26.00 20.63
CA LEU A 7 -12.26 -25.99 19.44
C LEU A 7 -11.78 -24.55 19.16
N PHE A 8 -10.52 -24.25 19.48
CA PHE A 8 -9.87 -22.97 19.10
C PHE A 8 -9.43 -23.03 17.63
N LEU A 9 -10.27 -22.50 16.74
CA LEU A 9 -9.94 -22.36 15.32
C LEU A 9 -9.03 -21.13 15.12
N PHE A 10 -7.71 -21.34 15.10
CA PHE A 10 -6.76 -20.30 14.70
C PHE A 10 -6.79 -20.14 13.17
N ALA A 11 -7.60 -19.21 12.68
CA ALA A 11 -7.50 -18.74 11.31
C ALA A 11 -6.17 -17.96 11.17
N LEU A 12 -5.14 -18.63 10.62
CA LEU A 12 -3.90 -18.01 10.17
C LEU A 12 -4.23 -17.03 9.03
N SER A 13 -4.60 -15.80 9.39
CA SER A 13 -4.79 -14.70 8.45
C SER A 13 -3.42 -14.33 7.87
N CYS A 14 -3.02 -15.05 6.82
CA CYS A 14 -1.84 -14.75 6.04
C CYS A 14 -2.11 -13.47 5.25
N SER A 15 -1.81 -12.32 5.84
CA SER A 15 -1.99 -11.03 5.18
C SER A 15 -1.08 -10.99 3.95
N LYS A 16 -1.66 -11.07 2.75
CA LYS A 16 -0.89 -11.01 1.50
C LYS A 16 -0.15 -9.66 1.45
N THR A 17 1.17 -9.71 1.36
CA THR A 17 2.05 -8.54 1.22
C THR A 17 2.08 -8.01 -0.21
N TYR A 18 1.41 -8.68 -1.14
CA TYR A 18 1.32 -8.25 -2.53
C TYR A 18 -0.04 -8.61 -3.15
N VAL A 19 -0.39 -7.88 -4.20
CA VAL A 19 -1.50 -8.18 -5.11
C VAL A 19 -0.95 -8.31 -6.53
N LYS A 20 -1.40 -9.33 -7.26
CA LYS A 20 -1.13 -9.52 -8.69
C LYS A 20 -2.44 -9.32 -9.44
N THR A 21 -2.44 -8.43 -10.43
CA THR A 21 -3.65 -7.99 -11.12
C THR A 21 -3.35 -7.59 -12.55
N GLU A 22 -4.28 -7.80 -13.46
CA GLU A 22 -4.21 -7.28 -14.82
C GLU A 22 -4.86 -5.90 -14.90
N ILE A 23 -4.24 -4.98 -15.62
CA ILE A 23 -4.73 -3.63 -15.87
C ILE A 23 -4.67 -3.37 -17.37
N GLY A 24 -5.82 -3.13 -17.99
CA GLY A 24 -5.91 -2.72 -19.39
C GLY A 24 -6.27 -1.25 -19.58
N PRO A 25 -6.55 -0.87 -20.84
CA PRO A 25 -6.93 0.49 -21.21
C PRO A 25 -8.19 0.98 -20.52
N GLU A 26 -9.08 0.09 -20.07
CA GLU A 26 -10.30 0.42 -19.33
C GLU A 26 -10.02 1.05 -17.95
N GLY A 27 -8.78 0.96 -17.46
CA GLY A 27 -8.41 1.41 -16.13
C GLY A 27 -8.86 0.43 -15.05
N LYS A 28 -8.39 0.64 -13.83
CA LYS A 28 -8.67 -0.27 -12.72
C LYS A 28 -8.45 0.41 -11.38
N ILE A 29 -9.17 -0.05 -10.36
CA ILE A 29 -8.88 0.30 -8.97
C ILE A 29 -8.33 -0.95 -8.29
N VAL A 30 -7.17 -0.80 -7.65
CA VAL A 30 -6.48 -1.87 -6.95
C VAL A 30 -6.28 -1.47 -5.50
N THR A 31 -6.77 -2.28 -4.57
CA THR A 31 -6.61 -2.04 -3.14
C THR A 31 -5.63 -3.07 -2.56
N LEU A 32 -4.61 -2.58 -1.86
CA LEU A 32 -3.63 -3.38 -1.14
C LEU A 32 -3.46 -2.81 0.28
N LYS A 33 -4.02 -3.51 1.28
CA LYS A 33 -3.91 -3.14 2.70
C LYS A 33 -4.25 -1.66 2.94
N LYS A 34 -3.22 -0.82 3.14
CA LYS A 34 -3.33 0.62 3.45
C LYS A 34 -3.22 1.52 2.22
N ALA A 35 -3.21 0.97 1.01
CA ALA A 35 -3.12 1.74 -0.22
C ALA A 35 -4.23 1.38 -1.19
N THR A 36 -4.74 2.40 -1.88
CA THR A 36 -5.60 2.26 -3.05
C THR A 36 -4.91 2.93 -4.22
N LEU A 37 -4.71 2.19 -5.31
CA LEU A 37 -4.15 2.67 -6.56
C LEU A 37 -5.28 2.74 -7.59
N LYS A 38 -5.52 3.92 -8.16
CA LYS A 38 -6.52 4.15 -9.20
C LYS A 38 -5.82 4.46 -10.52
N PHE A 39 -5.96 3.54 -11.44
CA PHE A 39 -5.50 3.63 -12.82
C PHE A 39 -6.66 4.16 -13.66
N PRO A 40 -6.58 5.40 -14.17
CA PRO A 40 -7.63 5.94 -15.01
C PRO A 40 -7.66 5.24 -16.38
N GLU A 41 -8.79 5.33 -17.06
CA GLU A 41 -8.92 4.84 -18.44
C GLU A 41 -7.88 5.48 -19.35
N GLY A 42 -7.22 4.67 -20.17
CA GLY A 42 -6.12 5.06 -21.05
C GLY A 42 -4.79 5.29 -20.32
N ALA A 43 -4.65 4.94 -19.04
CA ALA A 43 -3.36 4.99 -18.35
C ALA A 43 -2.36 3.97 -18.89
N VAL A 44 -2.86 2.81 -19.36
CA VAL A 44 -2.07 1.73 -19.94
C VAL A 44 -2.57 1.45 -21.36
N GLU A 45 -1.67 1.32 -22.33
CA GLU A 45 -2.05 1.09 -23.74
C GLU A 45 -2.51 -0.34 -24.02
N LYS A 46 -1.99 -1.31 -23.26
CA LYS A 46 -2.28 -2.74 -23.43
C LYS A 46 -2.45 -3.40 -22.08
N THR A 47 -3.35 -4.38 -22.01
CA THR A 47 -3.53 -5.20 -20.81
C THR A 47 -2.20 -5.77 -20.34
N THR A 48 -1.82 -5.39 -19.12
CA THR A 48 -0.54 -5.75 -18.52
C THR A 48 -0.77 -6.30 -17.12
N THR A 49 -0.07 -7.38 -16.79
CA THR A 49 -0.04 -7.92 -15.44
C THR A 49 0.89 -7.09 -14.57
N LEU A 50 0.33 -6.48 -13.52
CA LEU A 50 1.06 -5.80 -12.47
C LEU A 50 1.13 -6.65 -11.21
N LYS A 51 2.29 -6.62 -10.56
CA LYS A 51 2.46 -7.02 -9.17
C LYS A 51 2.71 -5.76 -8.35
N ILE A 52 1.86 -5.50 -7.37
CA ILE A 52 2.02 -4.40 -6.42
C ILE A 52 2.30 -5.03 -5.07
N ALA A 53 3.47 -4.75 -4.49
CA ALA A 53 3.89 -5.29 -3.20
C ALA A 53 4.13 -4.17 -2.20
N GLU A 54 3.73 -4.39 -0.95
CA GLU A 54 4.11 -3.57 0.19
C GLU A 54 5.34 -4.20 0.83
N SER A 55 6.45 -3.46 0.86
CA SER A 55 7.62 -3.83 1.66
C SER A 55 7.42 -3.34 3.09
N ASN A 56 7.82 -4.17 4.06
CA ASN A 56 7.63 -3.93 5.48
C ASN A 56 7.96 -2.49 5.87
N ALA A 57 7.02 -1.86 6.57
CA ALA A 57 7.18 -0.48 7.01
C ALA A 57 8.38 -0.39 7.96
N LYS A 58 9.42 0.35 7.55
CA LYS A 58 10.51 0.69 8.48
C LYS A 58 10.03 1.86 9.32
N GLU A 59 10.04 1.70 10.63
CA GLU A 59 9.81 2.80 11.55
C GLU A 59 11.15 3.52 11.76
N LYS A 60 11.16 4.83 11.52
CA LYS A 60 12.30 5.68 11.85
C LYS A 60 11.88 6.60 12.98
N HIS A 61 12.58 6.48 14.09
CA HIS A 61 12.47 7.40 15.21
C HIS A 61 13.42 8.58 14.99
N PHE A 62 12.89 9.79 15.13
CA PHE A 62 13.65 11.02 15.09
C PHE A 62 13.84 11.54 16.51
N LYS A 63 14.87 12.38 16.71
CA LYS A 63 15.27 12.86 18.05
C LYS A 63 14.19 13.75 18.69
N GLU A 64 13.31 14.32 17.88
CA GLU A 64 12.21 15.21 18.25
C GLU A 64 10.96 14.44 18.72
N GLY A 65 11.06 13.15 19.05
CA GLY A 65 9.93 12.32 19.48
C GLY A 65 8.98 11.91 18.33
N LEU A 66 9.36 12.18 17.09
CA LEU A 66 8.58 11.82 15.90
C LEU A 66 8.86 10.37 15.49
N THR A 67 7.80 9.60 15.27
CA THR A 67 7.88 8.26 14.68
C THR A 67 7.30 8.30 13.28
N VAL A 68 8.14 8.10 12.26
CA VAL A 68 7.71 8.02 10.88
C VAL A 68 7.58 6.57 10.48
N LYS A 69 6.36 6.14 10.12
CA LYS A 69 6.13 4.85 9.46
C LYS A 69 6.40 5.02 7.97
N LYS A 70 7.52 4.49 7.47
CA LYS A 70 7.84 4.50 6.05
C LYS A 70 7.15 3.33 5.35
N TYR A 71 6.03 3.57 4.68
CA TYR A 71 5.43 2.58 3.78
C TYR A 71 6.15 2.62 2.42
N THR A 72 6.60 1.47 1.93
CA THR A 72 7.25 1.36 0.62
C THR A 72 6.43 0.43 -0.25
N PHE A 73 6.03 0.90 -1.43
CA PHE A 73 5.31 0.11 -2.42
C PHE A 73 6.20 -0.11 -3.64
N THR A 74 6.23 -1.33 -4.13
CA THR A 74 6.94 -1.70 -5.36
C THR A 74 5.90 -2.14 -6.38
N ILE A 75 5.97 -1.58 -7.58
CA ILE A 75 5.13 -1.95 -8.72
C ILE A 75 6.01 -2.61 -9.76
N THR A 76 5.69 -3.84 -10.16
CA THR A 76 6.45 -4.62 -11.14
C THR A 76 5.57 -4.93 -12.36
N PRO A 77 6.06 -4.78 -13.61
CA PRO A 77 7.42 -4.37 -13.96
C PRO A 77 7.67 -2.87 -13.70
N GLU A 78 8.88 -2.56 -13.22
CA GLU A 78 9.30 -1.18 -12.88
C GLU A 78 9.45 -0.30 -14.13
N THR A 79 9.60 -0.93 -15.31
CA THR A 79 9.69 -0.27 -16.61
C THR A 79 8.35 0.17 -17.17
N LEU A 80 7.23 -0.07 -16.46
CA LEU A 80 5.92 0.32 -16.96
C LEU A 80 5.74 1.84 -16.87
N GLY A 81 5.70 2.49 -18.03
CA GLY A 81 5.29 3.89 -18.16
C GLY A 81 3.77 4.02 -18.24
N PHE A 82 3.20 4.95 -17.47
CA PHE A 82 1.78 5.29 -17.55
C PHE A 82 1.57 6.54 -18.40
N LYS A 83 0.58 6.51 -19.31
CA LYS A 83 0.23 7.65 -20.16
C LYS A 83 -0.56 8.73 -19.43
N LYS A 84 -1.18 8.36 -18.31
CA LYS A 84 -1.95 9.24 -17.43
C LYS A 84 -1.50 9.03 -15.99
N PRO A 85 -1.60 10.06 -15.13
CA PRO A 85 -1.21 9.94 -13.73
C PRO A 85 -2.06 8.88 -13.02
N VAL A 86 -1.38 7.96 -12.31
CA VAL A 86 -2.02 6.98 -11.43
C VAL A 86 -2.15 7.60 -10.05
N LEU A 87 -3.36 7.57 -9.48
CA LEU A 87 -3.61 8.14 -8.16
C LEU A 87 -3.35 7.07 -7.09
N ILE A 88 -2.50 7.39 -6.11
CA ILE A 88 -2.22 6.52 -4.97
C ILE A 88 -2.75 7.19 -3.71
N THR A 89 -3.69 6.53 -3.04
CA THR A 89 -4.27 6.98 -1.77
C THR A 89 -3.77 6.08 -0.64
N LEU A 90 -3.20 6.68 0.40
CA LEU A 90 -2.75 5.96 1.60
C LEU A 90 -3.74 6.14 2.75
N HIS A 91 -4.27 5.03 3.25
CA HIS A 91 -5.18 4.96 4.39
C HIS A 91 -4.38 4.85 5.69
N THR A 92 -4.26 5.95 6.41
CA THR A 92 -3.64 5.97 7.75
C THR A 92 -4.69 5.68 8.82
N SER A 93 -4.39 4.75 9.72
CA SER A 93 -5.21 4.48 10.91
C SER A 93 -4.97 5.49 12.04
N SER A 94 -3.95 6.33 11.90
CA SER A 94 -3.58 7.32 12.90
C SER A 94 -4.28 8.63 12.62
N LYS A 95 -5.19 9.05 13.51
CA LYS A 95 -5.82 10.38 13.49
C LYS A 95 -4.84 11.53 13.76
N ARG A 96 -3.58 11.27 14.16
CA ARG A 96 -2.60 12.28 14.61
C ARG A 96 -1.14 11.89 14.38
N ALA A 97 -0.82 11.23 13.28
CA ALA A 97 0.58 10.99 12.94
C ALA A 97 1.10 12.20 12.15
N ASN A 98 2.23 12.75 12.57
CA ASN A 98 3.05 13.61 11.72
C ASN A 98 3.55 12.74 10.54
N ILE A 99 2.74 12.67 9.50
CA ILE A 99 3.02 11.84 8.31
C ILE A 99 3.90 12.66 7.40
N ALA A 100 4.89 12.01 6.77
CA ALA A 100 5.67 12.62 5.72
C ALA A 100 5.85 11.61 4.58
N LEU A 101 5.82 12.11 3.34
CA LEU A 101 6.18 11.34 2.16
C LEU A 101 7.69 11.47 1.93
N GLY A 102 8.41 10.35 1.96
CA GLY A 102 9.83 10.33 1.63
C GLY A 102 10.07 10.07 0.14
N PHE A 103 11.01 10.81 -0.44
CA PHE A 103 11.53 10.63 -1.81
C PHE A 103 13.06 10.61 -1.76
N ASP A 104 13.71 10.15 -2.83
CA ASP A 104 15.18 10.20 -2.91
C ASP A 104 15.63 11.66 -2.81
N GLY A 105 16.30 12.00 -1.70
CA GLY A 105 16.80 13.34 -1.38
C GLY A 105 16.00 14.13 -0.34
N GLY A 106 14.90 13.63 0.22
CA GLY A 106 14.16 14.38 1.25
C GLY A 106 12.84 13.78 1.73
N TYR A 107 12.05 14.60 2.41
CA TYR A 107 10.69 14.28 2.81
C TYR A 107 9.77 15.49 2.72
N LEU A 108 8.51 15.28 2.36
CA LEU A 108 7.45 16.28 2.38
C LEU A 108 6.50 15.98 3.55
N PRO A 109 6.43 16.82 4.58
CA PRO A 109 5.44 16.65 5.64
C PRO A 109 4.03 16.78 5.05
N LEU A 110 3.20 15.76 5.28
CA LEU A 110 1.77 15.83 5.05
C LEU A 110 1.15 16.31 6.36
N ALA A 111 0.89 17.61 6.43
CA ALA A 111 0.35 18.25 7.62
C ALA A 111 -0.88 17.50 8.15
N GLY A 112 -0.89 17.24 9.46
CA GLY A 112 -2.08 16.84 10.18
C GLY A 112 -2.92 18.08 10.48
N SER A 113 -4.20 18.01 10.09
CA SER A 113 -5.28 18.85 10.61
C SER A 113 -5.45 18.67 12.12
#